data_AF-A0AAD9WI01-F1
#
_entry.id   AF-A0AAD9WI01-F1
#
_cell.length_a   1.000
_cell.length_b   1.000
_cell.length_c   1.000
_cell.angle_alpha   90.00
_cell.angle_beta   90.00
_cell.angle_gamma   90.00
#
_symmetry.space_group_name_H-M   'P 1'
#
loop_
_entity.id
_entity.type
_entity.pdbx_description
1 polymer ?
#
loop_
_entity_poly.entity_id
_entity_poly.type
_entity_poly.pdbx_seq_one_letter_code
_entity_poly.pdbx_strand_id
1 'polypeptide(L)'
;MNPIRWPQACLDSGFFYVINHGVSQDLMEEVFVQSRRFFGLPLSEKMKLLRNEKHRGYTPLFDQVLDPANQINGDYKEGYYIGVEVPEDDPRAQKPHFGPNLWPSEDILPRWRQAMEKFHCQAL
;
A
#
# COMPACT_ATOMS: atom_id res chain seq x y z
N MET A 1 -4.18 25.56 19.63
CA MET A 1 -3.08 25.36 18.66
C MET A 1 -3.33 26.31 17.50
N ASN A 2 -2.40 27.23 17.21
CA ASN A 2 -2.50 28.07 16.02
C ASN A 2 -2.14 27.21 14.80
N PRO A 3 -2.97 27.15 13.75
CA PRO A 3 -2.67 26.35 12.57
C PRO A 3 -1.42 26.90 11.88
N ILE A 4 -0.35 26.11 11.86
CA ILE A 4 0.84 26.39 11.05
C ILE A 4 0.43 26.29 9.59
N ARG A 5 0.84 27.26 8.76
CA ARG A 5 0.63 27.20 7.31
C ARG A 5 1.46 26.04 6.75
N TRP A 6 0.82 25.13 6.01
CA TRP A 6 1.39 23.90 5.45
C TRP A 6 2.84 24.03 4.91
N PRO A 7 3.20 25.08 4.14
CA PRO A 7 4.59 25.22 3.66
C PRO A 7 5.61 25.32 4.79
N GLN A 8 5.27 25.97 5.89
CA GLN A 8 6.17 26.14 7.03
C GLN A 8 6.40 24.81 7.76
N ALA A 9 5.35 24.00 7.95
CA ALA A 9 5.50 22.68 8.57
C ALA A 9 6.37 21.74 7.71
N CYS A 10 6.27 21.83 6.38
CA CYS A 10 7.15 21.10 5.46
C CYS A 10 8.62 21.54 5.60
N LEU A 11 8.89 22.83 5.79
CA LEU A 11 10.25 23.36 5.90
C LEU A 11 10.87 23.10 7.28
N ASP A 12 10.08 23.23 8.35
CA ASP A 12 10.59 23.13 9.72
C ASP A 12 10.73 21.68 10.18
N SER A 13 9.71 20.86 9.90
CA SER A 13 9.61 19.48 10.41
C SER A 13 9.73 18.42 9.32
N GLY A 14 9.37 18.75 8.07
CA GLY A 14 9.25 17.77 6.98
C GLY A 14 7.99 16.90 7.03
N PHE A 15 7.13 17.07 8.05
CA PHE A 15 5.88 16.33 8.21
C PHE A 15 4.84 17.15 9.01
N PHE A 16 3.57 16.78 8.88
CA PHE A 16 2.45 17.36 9.64
C PHE A 16 1.30 16.35 9.75
N TYR A 17 0.40 16.57 10.69
CA TYR A 17 -0.86 15.83 10.79
C TYR A 17 -1.97 16.60 10.08
N VAL A 18 -2.76 15.89 9.27
CA VAL A 18 -4.01 16.43 8.71
C VAL A 18 -5.16 15.91 9.54
N ILE A 19 -6.00 16.81 10.03
CA ILE A 19 -7.31 16.49 10.61
C ILE A 19 -8.40 16.95 9.65
N ASN A 20 -9.60 16.39 9.78
CA ASN A 20 -10.74 16.70 8.90
C ASN A 20 -10.46 16.41 7.41
N HIS A 21 -9.68 15.36 7.11
CA HIS A 21 -9.34 14.93 5.74
C HIS A 21 -10.51 14.25 4.99
N GLY A 22 -11.65 14.00 5.66
CA GLY A 22 -12.86 13.46 5.03
C GLY A 22 -12.91 11.93 4.85
N VAL A 23 -11.80 11.22 5.10
CA VAL A 23 -11.80 9.74 5.16
C VAL A 23 -12.47 9.31 6.46
N SER A 24 -13.50 8.45 6.36
CA SER A 24 -14.25 8.01 7.55
C SER A 24 -13.42 7.10 8.44
N GLN A 25 -13.66 7.20 9.75
CA GLN A 25 -13.03 6.32 10.75
C GLN A 25 -13.33 4.84 10.46
N ASP A 26 -14.58 4.51 10.13
CA ASP A 26 -15.01 3.16 9.78
C ASP A 26 -14.21 2.58 8.60
N LEU A 27 -13.89 3.39 7.58
CA LEU A 27 -13.10 2.93 6.43
C LEU A 27 -11.65 2.67 6.82
N MET A 28 -11.04 3.54 7.63
CA MET A 28 -9.69 3.31 8.14
C MET A 28 -9.63 2.03 8.98
N GLU A 29 -10.62 1.79 9.85
CA GLU A 29 -10.71 0.57 10.64
C GLU A 29 -10.91 -0.67 9.76
N GLU A 30 -11.77 -0.59 8.74
CA GLU A 30 -11.99 -1.68 7.77
C GLU A 30 -10.69 -2.03 7.04
N VAL A 31 -9.92 -1.04 6.58
CA VAL A 31 -8.61 -1.25 5.96
C VAL A 31 -7.68 -2.00 6.91
N PHE A 32 -7.53 -1.57 8.16
CA PHE A 32 -6.67 -2.27 9.12
C PHE A 32 -7.15 -3.69 9.44
N VAL A 33 -8.47 -3.93 9.52
CA VAL A 33 -9.03 -5.29 9.68
C VAL A 33 -8.64 -6.16 8.49
N GLN A 34 -8.80 -5.65 7.27
CA GLN A 34 -8.50 -6.38 6.05
C GLN A 34 -6.99 -6.59 5.86
N SER A 35 -6.15 -5.63 6.22
CA SER A 35 -4.69 -5.79 6.24
C SER A 35 -4.28 -6.90 7.21
N ARG A 36 -4.83 -6.95 8.43
CA ARG A 36 -4.55 -8.04 9.38
C ARG A 36 -4.94 -9.41 8.83
N ARG A 37 -6.07 -9.51 8.13
CA ARG A 37 -6.49 -10.76 7.48
C ARG A 37 -5.52 -11.20 6.40
N PHE A 38 -5.08 -10.28 5.53
CA PHE A 38 -4.11 -10.59 4.49
C PHE A 38 -2.75 -11.03 5.07
N PHE A 39 -2.18 -10.24 5.97
CA PHE A 39 -0.86 -10.56 6.53
C PHE A 39 -0.87 -11.78 7.45
N GLY A 40 -2.04 -12.15 7.98
CA GLY A 40 -2.27 -13.40 8.70
C GLY A 40 -2.43 -14.65 7.82
N LEU A 41 -2.49 -14.53 6.49
CA LEU A 41 -2.51 -15.68 5.59
C LEU A 41 -1.19 -16.48 5.65
N PRO A 42 -1.22 -17.79 5.33
CA PRO A 42 0.00 -18.56 5.12
C PRO A 42 0.92 -17.89 4.10
N LEU A 43 2.23 -17.96 4.32
CA LEU A 43 3.22 -17.37 3.42
C LEU A 43 3.03 -17.85 1.97
N SER A 44 2.68 -19.13 1.78
CA SER A 44 2.41 -19.69 0.44
C SER A 44 1.29 -18.97 -0.31
N GLU A 45 0.26 -18.49 0.39
CA GLU A 45 -0.82 -17.72 -0.21
C GLU A 45 -0.38 -16.30 -0.55
N LYS A 46 0.36 -15.64 0.37
CA LYS A 46 0.90 -14.29 0.14
C LYS A 46 1.89 -14.27 -1.03
N MET A 47 2.73 -15.30 -1.17
CA MET A 47 3.72 -15.44 -2.24
C MET A 47 3.12 -15.65 -3.63
N LYS A 48 1.85 -16.09 -3.76
CA LYS A 48 1.15 -16.10 -5.06
C LYS A 48 0.96 -14.70 -5.64
N LEU A 49 1.04 -13.68 -4.79
CA LEU A 49 0.90 -12.27 -5.13
C LEU A 49 2.24 -11.54 -5.05
N LEU A 50 3.37 -12.24 -5.18
CA LEU A 50 4.71 -11.65 -5.10
C LEU A 50 4.82 -10.43 -6.02
N ARG A 51 5.43 -9.36 -5.49
CA ARG A 51 5.56 -8.07 -6.16
C ARG A 51 6.15 -8.24 -7.56
N ASN A 52 5.42 -7.79 -8.57
CA ASN A 52 5.87 -7.84 -9.96
C ASN A 52 6.79 -6.65 -10.34
N GLU A 53 7.28 -6.65 -11.59
CA GLU A 53 8.15 -5.60 -12.14
C GLU A 53 7.51 -4.21 -12.18
N LYS A 54 6.17 -4.13 -12.12
CA LYS A 54 5.42 -2.86 -12.01
C LYS A 54 5.23 -2.42 -10.55
N HIS A 55 5.87 -3.11 -9.60
CA HIS A 55 5.75 -2.90 -8.17
C HIS A 55 4.30 -3.03 -7.65
N ARG A 56 3.57 -4.05 -8.11
CA ARG A 56 2.24 -4.40 -7.58
C ARG A 56 2.31 -5.72 -6.83
N GLY A 57 1.67 -5.80 -5.68
CA GLY A 57 1.57 -7.02 -4.87
C GLY A 57 2.46 -7.03 -3.63
N TYR A 58 2.63 -8.24 -3.10
CA TYR A 58 3.23 -8.56 -1.81
C TYR A 58 4.77 -8.48 -1.83
N THR A 59 5.35 -7.87 -0.80
CA THR A 59 6.79 -7.94 -0.51
C THR A 59 7.02 -8.73 0.77
N PRO A 60 7.79 -9.83 0.72
CA PRO A 60 8.12 -10.60 1.91
C PRO A 60 9.07 -9.85 2.85
N LEU A 61 9.19 -10.38 4.07
CA LEU A 61 10.27 -9.98 4.98
C LEU A 61 11.62 -10.06 4.26
N PHE A 62 12.52 -9.13 4.57
CA PHE A 62 13.89 -9.08 4.05
C PHE A 62 14.03 -8.70 2.57
N ASP A 63 12.92 -8.46 1.84
CA ASP A 63 12.94 -8.16 0.40
C ASP A 63 13.62 -6.83 0.05
N GLN A 64 13.59 -5.85 0.96
CA GLN A 64 14.10 -4.50 0.68
C GLN A 64 15.38 -4.23 1.46
N VAL A 65 16.42 -3.84 0.72
CA VAL A 65 17.73 -3.41 1.23
C VAL A 65 18.02 -2.04 0.62
N LEU A 66 17.77 -0.98 1.37
CA LEU A 66 18.00 0.41 0.95
C LEU A 66 19.33 0.97 1.47
N ASP A 67 19.82 0.42 2.58
CA ASP A 67 21.12 0.74 3.16
C ASP A 67 21.90 -0.56 3.42
N PRO A 68 22.62 -1.09 2.42
CA PRO A 68 23.33 -2.36 2.54
C PRO A 68 24.38 -2.39 3.66
N ALA A 69 24.88 -1.24 4.10
CA ALA A 69 25.86 -1.17 5.18
C ALA A 69 25.22 -1.45 6.55
N ASN A 70 23.95 -1.08 6.74
CA ASN A 70 23.24 -1.21 8.01
C ASN A 70 22.11 -2.25 7.98
N GLN A 71 21.68 -2.71 6.80
CA GLN A 71 20.58 -3.64 6.60
C GLN A 71 21.07 -4.99 6.08
N ILE A 72 21.91 -5.67 6.88
CA ILE A 72 22.58 -6.93 6.52
C ILE A 72 21.57 -8.00 6.05
N ASN A 73 20.39 -8.05 6.69
CA ASN A 73 19.33 -9.00 6.37
C ASN A 73 18.20 -8.37 5.54
N GLY A 74 18.24 -7.08 5.21
CA GLY A 74 17.10 -6.34 4.69
C GLY A 74 16.06 -5.94 5.74
N ASP A 75 14.97 -5.32 5.28
CA ASP A 75 13.92 -4.78 6.15
C ASP A 75 13.12 -5.86 6.87
N TYR A 76 12.94 -5.69 8.17
CA TYR A 76 12.06 -6.50 9.02
C TYR A 76 10.59 -6.10 8.86
N LYS A 77 10.14 -5.97 7.62
CA LYS A 77 8.73 -5.68 7.28
C LYS A 77 8.30 -6.51 6.09
N GLU A 78 7.07 -6.97 6.13
CA GLU A 78 6.34 -7.35 4.93
C GLU A 78 5.46 -6.18 4.47
N GLY A 79 5.02 -6.21 3.22
CA GLY A 79 4.26 -5.11 2.63
C GLY A 79 3.42 -5.54 1.45
N TYR A 80 2.55 -4.64 1.00
CA TYR A 80 1.74 -4.83 -0.18
C TYR A 80 1.61 -3.51 -0.93
N TYR A 81 1.90 -3.52 -2.22
CA TYR A 81 1.83 -2.35 -3.07
C TYR A 81 0.57 -2.39 -3.94
N ILE A 82 -0.27 -1.39 -3.75
CA ILE A 82 -1.42 -1.08 -4.60
C ILE A 82 -1.13 0.28 -5.22
N GLY A 83 -1.23 0.37 -6.55
CA GLY A 83 -1.16 1.64 -7.25
C GLY A 83 -2.48 1.94 -7.94
N VAL A 84 -2.49 3.02 -8.73
CA VAL A 84 -3.60 3.32 -9.63
C VAL A 84 -3.84 2.13 -10.57
N GLU A 85 -5.09 1.68 -10.63
CA GLU A 85 -5.52 0.60 -11.51
C GLU A 85 -5.39 1.04 -12.97
N VAL A 86 -4.61 0.28 -13.74
CA VAL A 86 -4.43 0.50 -15.17
C VAL A 86 -4.63 -0.85 -15.87
N PRO A 87 -5.68 -1.01 -16.69
CA PRO A 87 -5.89 -2.23 -17.45
C PRO A 87 -4.69 -2.59 -18.34
N GLU A 88 -4.49 -3.88 -18.59
CA GLU A 88 -3.36 -4.40 -19.37
C GLU A 88 -3.36 -3.87 -20.83
N ASP A 89 -4.54 -3.62 -21.38
CA ASP A 89 -4.75 -3.10 -22.75
C ASP A 89 -4.65 -1.56 -22.84
N ASP A 90 -4.50 -0.87 -21.70
CA ASP A 90 -4.32 0.58 -21.68
C ASP A 90 -2.88 0.94 -22.12
N PRO A 91 -2.68 1.91 -23.04
CA PRO A 91 -1.34 2.35 -23.45
C PRO A 91 -0.43 2.77 -22.29
N ARG A 92 -0.99 3.23 -21.17
CA ARG A 92 -0.23 3.57 -19.96
C ARG A 92 0.46 2.36 -19.34
N ALA A 93 -0.06 1.15 -19.50
CA ALA A 93 0.54 -0.09 -18.97
C ALA A 93 1.94 -0.35 -19.55
N GLN A 94 2.30 0.25 -20.69
CA GLN A 94 3.66 0.20 -21.24
C GLN A 94 4.68 0.99 -20.39
N LYS A 95 4.23 1.94 -19.57
CA LYS A 95 5.11 2.76 -18.73
C LYS A 95 5.53 1.99 -17.47
N PRO A 96 6.72 2.27 -16.90
CA PRO A 96 7.13 1.74 -15.60
C PRO A 96 6.08 2.07 -14.53
N HIS A 97 5.85 1.14 -13.60
CA HIS A 97 4.90 1.31 -12.48
C HIS A 97 3.41 1.48 -12.86
N PHE A 98 3.02 1.36 -14.13
CA PHE A 98 1.61 1.32 -14.54
C PHE A 98 1.28 -0.07 -15.07
N GLY A 99 0.13 -0.59 -14.66
CA GLY A 99 -0.37 -1.92 -14.97
C GLY A 99 -1.41 -2.36 -13.94
N PRO A 100 -2.03 -3.54 -14.12
CA PRO A 100 -3.06 -4.03 -13.23
C PRO A 100 -2.49 -4.31 -11.85
N ASN A 101 -3.30 -4.07 -10.81
CA ASN A 101 -2.93 -4.49 -9.46
C ASN A 101 -3.06 -6.03 -9.35
N LEU A 102 -2.22 -6.62 -8.49
CA LEU A 102 -2.41 -8.00 -8.07
C LEU A 102 -3.44 -8.00 -6.94
N TRP A 103 -4.43 -8.88 -7.00
CA TRP A 103 -5.50 -8.97 -5.99
C TRP A 103 -5.62 -10.41 -5.49
N PRO A 104 -5.77 -10.64 -4.17
CA PRO A 104 -6.14 -11.95 -3.67
C PRO A 104 -7.52 -12.35 -4.20
N SER A 105 -7.78 -13.66 -4.31
CA SER A 105 -9.12 -14.16 -4.65
C SER A 105 -10.13 -13.73 -3.59
N GLU A 106 -11.33 -13.33 -4.03
CA GLU A 106 -12.46 -13.03 -3.15
C GLU A 106 -12.88 -14.26 -2.32
N ASP A 107 -12.60 -15.48 -2.78
CA ASP A 107 -12.86 -16.70 -2.00
C ASP A 107 -11.95 -16.82 -0.78
N ILE A 108 -10.73 -16.25 -0.84
CA ILE A 108 -9.74 -16.31 0.23
C ILE A 108 -9.87 -15.09 1.14
N LEU A 109 -10.04 -13.91 0.55
CA LEU A 109 -10.16 -12.64 1.28
C LEU A 109 -11.35 -11.81 0.78
N PRO A 110 -12.57 -12.16 1.20
CA PRO A 110 -13.76 -11.44 0.82
C PRO A 110 -13.68 -9.97 1.22
N ARG A 111 -14.08 -9.07 0.31
CA ARG A 111 -14.13 -7.61 0.49
C ARG A 111 -12.78 -6.93 0.67
N TRP A 112 -11.67 -7.65 0.60
CA TRP A 112 -10.34 -7.06 0.79
C TRP A 112 -10.03 -6.03 -0.30
N ARG A 113 -10.23 -6.43 -1.56
CA ARG A 113 -10.06 -5.54 -2.71
C ARG A 113 -10.93 -4.31 -2.59
N GLN A 114 -12.22 -4.50 -2.31
CA GLN A 114 -13.19 -3.41 -2.18
C GLN A 114 -12.79 -2.38 -1.12
N ALA A 115 -12.34 -2.82 0.06
CA ALA A 115 -11.91 -1.93 1.14
C ALA A 115 -10.68 -1.11 0.73
N MET A 116 -9.69 -1.77 0.10
CA MET A 116 -8.46 -1.10 -0.32
C MET A 116 -8.69 -0.13 -1.48
N GLU A 117 -9.50 -0.48 -2.48
CA GLU A 117 -9.87 0.41 -3.59
C GLU A 117 -10.63 1.64 -3.07
N LYS A 118 -11.59 1.43 -2.15
CA LYS A 118 -12.35 2.53 -1.54
C LYS A 118 -11.44 3.49 -0.78
N PHE A 119 -10.48 2.97 0.00
CA PHE A 119 -9.52 3.80 0.71
C PHE A 119 -8.57 4.53 -0.26
N HIS A 120 -8.02 3.84 -1.24
CA HIS A 120 -7.14 4.43 -2.26
C HIS A 120 -7.84 5.58 -3.00
N CYS A 121 -9.13 5.47 -3.30
CA CYS A 121 -9.90 6.52 -3.97
C CYS A 121 -10.18 7.76 -3.09
N GLN A 122 -10.18 7.62 -1.76
CA GLN A 122 -10.46 8.73 -0.84
C GLN A 122 -9.19 9.37 -0.27
N ALA A 123 -8.09 8.62 -0.20
CA ALA A 123 -6.85 9.06 0.41
C ALA A 123 -5.82 9.64 -0.57
N LEU A 124 -6.00 9.42 -1.88
CA LEU A 124 -5.13 9.88 -2.97
C LEU A 124 -5.94 10.70 -3.98
#